data_AF-A0A200Q5E2-F1
#
_entry.id   AF-A0A200Q5E2-F1
#
_cell.length_a   1.000
_cell.length_b   1.000
_cell.length_c   1.000
_cell.angle_alpha   90.00
_cell.angle_beta   90.00
_cell.angle_gamma   90.00
#
_symmetry.space_group_name_H-M   'P 1'
#
loop_
_entity.id
_entity.type
_entity.pdbx_description
1 polymer ?
#
loop_
_entity_poly.entity_id
_entity_poly.type
_entity_poly.pdbx_seq_one_letter_code
_entity_poly.pdbx_strand_id
1 'polypeptide(L)'
;MEDEELLWRASMVPRIHEFPYKRVPKIAFLFLTRGAVTLAPLWEKFFKGHDHGLYAIYVHSNPSFNESLPESSIFYGRRIPSKGLFF
;
A
#
# COMPACT_ATOMS: atom_id res chain seq x y z
N MET A 1 0.76 -4.62 -17.88
CA MET A 1 2.00 -5.00 -17.17
C MET A 1 1.70 -6.30 -16.48
N GLU A 2 2.39 -7.37 -16.86
CA GLU A 2 2.13 -8.73 -16.35
C GLU A 2 2.93 -9.01 -15.08
N ASP A 3 2.51 -10.02 -14.30
CA ASP A 3 3.14 -10.37 -13.02
C ASP A 3 4.60 -10.81 -13.21
N GLU A 4 4.90 -11.49 -14.31
CA GLU A 4 6.26 -11.92 -14.69
C GLU A 4 7.17 -10.72 -14.98
N GLU A 5 6.65 -9.71 -15.69
CA GLU A 5 7.38 -8.46 -15.98
C GLU A 5 7.67 -7.70 -14.68
N LEU A 6 6.70 -7.64 -13.76
CA LEU A 6 6.85 -7.03 -12.45
C LEU A 6 7.91 -7.75 -11.61
N LEU A 7 7.86 -9.09 -11.56
CA LEU A 7 8.81 -9.90 -10.81
C LEU A 7 10.24 -9.75 -11.35
N TRP A 8 10.40 -9.78 -12.67
CA TRP A 8 11.68 -9.57 -13.34
C TRP A 8 12.26 -8.18 -13.03
N ARG A 9 11.44 -7.13 -13.01
CA ARG A 9 11.89 -5.79 -12.60
C ARG A 9 12.27 -5.71 -11.13
N ALA A 10 11.51 -6.36 -10.25
CA ALA A 10 11.74 -6.35 -8.81
C ALA A 10 12.98 -7.15 -8.39
N SER A 11 13.39 -8.15 -9.17
CA SER A 11 14.57 -8.98 -8.89
C SER A 11 15.90 -8.34 -9.28
N MET A 12 15.87 -7.23 -10.03
CA MET A 12 17.07 -6.52 -10.46
C MET A 12 17.59 -5.54 -9.42
N VAL A 13 18.91 -5.45 -9.29
CA VAL A 13 19.56 -4.39 -8.52
C VAL A 13 19.36 -3.06 -9.26
N PRO A 14 18.88 -1.99 -8.60
CA PRO A 14 18.72 -0.69 -9.23
C PRO A 14 20.07 -0.18 -9.76
N ARG A 15 20.14 0.10 -11.08
CA ARG A 15 21.35 0.64 -11.72
C ARG A 15 21.33 2.17 -11.90
N ILE A 16 20.23 2.82 -11.47
CA ILE A 16 20.07 4.28 -11.56
C ILE A 16 20.86 4.90 -10.40
N HIS A 17 21.92 5.62 -10.74
CA HIS A 17 22.78 6.30 -9.76
C HIS A 17 22.23 7.68 -9.38
N GLU A 18 21.60 8.39 -10.32
CA GLU A 18 20.97 9.69 -10.09
C GLU A 18 19.61 9.75 -10.77
N PHE A 19 18.60 10.23 -10.04
CA PHE A 19 17.25 10.42 -10.55
C PHE A 19 17.10 11.84 -11.10
N PRO A 20 16.32 12.07 -12.19
CA PRO A 20 16.13 13.40 -12.77
C PRO A 20 15.26 14.34 -11.89
N TYR A 21 14.95 13.93 -10.66
CA TYR A 21 14.16 14.69 -9.70
C TYR A 21 14.62 14.38 -8.27
N LYS A 22 14.34 15.31 -7.34
CA LYS A 22 14.62 15.13 -5.92
C LYS A 22 13.78 13.97 -5.38
N ARG A 23 14.43 12.85 -5.09
CA ARG A 23 13.77 11.69 -4.47
C ARG A 23 13.59 11.97 -2.98
N VAL A 24 12.35 12.12 -2.54
CA VAL A 24 12.01 12.08 -1.11
C VAL A 24 11.90 10.60 -0.72
N PRO A 25 12.67 10.12 0.27
CA PRO A 25 12.51 8.76 0.78
C PRO A 25 11.07 8.53 1.23
N LYS A 26 10.41 7.52 0.64
CA LYS A 26 9.01 7.20 0.90
C LYS A 26 8.89 5.75 1.35
N ILE A 27 8.19 5.51 2.46
CA ILE A 27 7.96 4.17 2.99
C ILE A 27 6.59 3.66 2.52
N ALA A 28 6.55 2.44 1.97
CA ALA A 28 5.29 1.78 1.63
C ALA A 28 4.91 0.79 2.73
N PHE A 29 3.69 0.94 3.27
CA PHE A 29 3.09 0.02 4.22
C PHE A 29 2.04 -0.83 3.51
N LEU A 30 2.25 -2.16 3.54
CA LEU A 30 1.30 -3.13 3.00
C LEU A 30 0.66 -3.90 4.16
N PHE A 31 -0.65 -3.73 4.33
CA PHE A 31 -1.45 -4.44 5.32
C PHE A 31 -2.15 -5.62 4.67
N LEU A 32 -1.65 -6.84 4.94
CA LEU A 32 -2.29 -8.08 4.51
C LEU A 32 -3.23 -8.55 5.62
N THR A 33 -4.54 -8.46 5.39
CA THR A 33 -5.56 -8.72 6.40
C THR A 33 -6.68 -9.59 5.83
N ARG A 34 -7.44 -10.29 6.69
CA ARG A 34 -8.63 -11.03 6.25
C ARG A 34 -9.90 -10.18 6.29
N GLY A 35 -9.92 -9.14 7.12
CA GLY A 35 -11.05 -8.23 7.33
C GLY A 35 -10.55 -6.80 7.52
N ALA A 36 -11.04 -6.13 8.57
CA ALA A 36 -10.59 -4.78 8.91
C ALA A 36 -9.09 -4.76 9.28
N VAL A 37 -8.45 -3.60 9.13
CA VAL A 37 -7.05 -3.43 9.53
C VAL A 37 -6.93 -3.60 11.04
N THR A 38 -6.18 -4.62 11.46
CA THR A 38 -5.94 -4.86 12.89
C THR A 38 -5.18 -3.67 13.49
N LEU A 39 -5.62 -3.24 14.67
CA LEU A 39 -5.08 -2.07 15.36
C LEU A 39 -5.21 -0.76 14.55
N ALA A 40 -6.23 -0.62 13.69
CA ALA A 40 -6.48 0.61 12.93
C ALA A 40 -6.37 1.90 13.77
N PRO A 41 -6.92 2.00 15.00
CA PRO A 41 -6.78 3.21 15.82
C PRO A 41 -5.34 3.52 16.24
N LEU A 42 -4.50 2.49 16.41
CA LEU A 42 -3.07 2.69 16.71
C LEU A 42 -2.34 3.21 15.49
N TRP A 43 -2.61 2.63 14.32
CA TRP A 43 -2.02 3.09 13.05
C TRP A 43 -2.45 4.52 12.72
N GLU A 44 -3.71 4.86 12.95
CA GLU A 44 -4.19 6.24 12.81
C GLU A 44 -3.39 7.22 13.67
N LYS A 45 -3.09 6.86 14.92
CA LYS A 45 -2.21 7.66 15.79
C LYS A 45 -0.77 7.70 15.29
N PHE A 46 -0.25 6.58 14.79
CA PHE A 46 1.12 6.49 14.26
C PHE A 46 1.31 7.40 13.05
N PHE A 47 0.35 7.42 12.12
CA PHE A 47 0.42 8.24 10.91
C PHE A 47 -0.04 9.69 11.12
N LYS A 48 -0.70 9.99 12.24
CA LYS A 48 -1.13 11.35 12.56
C LYS A 48 0.05 12.31 12.60
N GLY A 49 -0.08 13.45 11.90
CA GLY A 49 0.92 14.51 11.89
C GLY A 49 2.15 14.24 11.01
N HIS A 50 2.20 13.12 10.29
CA HIS A 50 3.23 12.88 9.29
C HIS A 50 2.79 13.35 7.91
N ASP A 51 3.71 13.90 7.13
CA ASP A 51 3.43 14.34 5.77
C ASP A 51 3.04 13.16 4.87
N HIS A 52 1.92 13.28 4.15
CA HIS A 52 1.47 12.28 3.17
C HIS A 52 2.50 11.98 2.06
N GLY A 53 3.50 12.85 1.87
CA GLY A 53 4.61 12.63 0.93
C GLY A 53 5.61 11.56 1.38
N LEU A 54 5.67 11.27 2.69
CA LEU A 54 6.69 10.38 3.29
C LEU A 54 6.27 8.91 3.32
N TYR A 55 4.99 8.60 3.10
CA TYR A 55 4.50 7.23 3.14
C TYR A 55 3.35 6.94 2.17
N ALA A 56 3.17 5.67 1.84
CA ALA A 56 2.00 5.14 1.13
C ALA A 56 1.41 3.98 1.93
N ILE A 57 0.09 3.88 1.98
CA ILE A 57 -0.64 2.80 2.64
C ILE A 57 -1.37 2.00 1.58
N TYR A 58 -1.21 0.68 1.65
CA TYR A 58 -1.88 -0.29 0.80
C TYR A 58 -2.54 -1.33 1.69
N VAL A 59 -3.83 -1.57 1.50
CA VAL A 59 -4.61 -2.54 2.27
C VAL A 59 -5.07 -3.65 1.34
N HIS A 60 -4.64 -4.87 1.63
CA HIS A 60 -5.11 -6.05 0.95
C HIS A 60 -5.97 -6.87 1.92
N SER A 61 -7.28 -6.86 1.68
CA SER A 61 -8.26 -7.60 2.47
C SER A 61 -8.95 -8.66 1.62
N ASN A 62 -9.63 -9.61 2.27
CA ASN A 62 -10.44 -10.59 1.55
C ASN A 62 -11.42 -9.87 0.58
N PRO A 63 -11.55 -10.30 -0.69
CA PRO A 63 -12.48 -9.70 -1.64
C PRO A 63 -13.93 -9.59 -1.12
N SER A 64 -14.39 -10.60 -0.37
CA SER A 64 -15.73 -10.65 0.23
C SER A 64 -15.90 -9.70 1.42
N PHE A 65 -14.81 -9.16 1.97
CA PHE A 65 -14.87 -8.20 3.06
C PHE A 65 -15.14 -6.79 2.51
N ASN A 66 -16.32 -6.25 2.78
CA ASN A 66 -16.71 -4.91 2.37
C ASN A 66 -16.86 -4.02 3.61
N GLU A 67 -15.91 -3.11 3.81
CA GLU A 67 -15.92 -2.15 4.91
C GLU A 67 -16.05 -0.74 4.33
N SER A 68 -17.09 -0.02 4.75
CA SER A 68 -17.22 1.40 4.46
C SER A 68 -16.46 2.19 5.52
N LEU A 69 -15.30 2.72 5.13
CA LEU A 69 -14.53 3.63 5.98
C LEU A 69 -14.98 5.08 5.74
N PRO A 70 -14.98 5.93 6.78
CA PRO A 70 -15.20 7.36 6.58
C PRO A 70 -14.04 7.95 5.78
N GLU A 71 -14.31 9.00 4.99
CA GLU A 71 -13.29 9.70 4.18
C GLU A 71 -12.14 10.27 5.03
N SER A 72 -12.39 10.50 6.32
CA SER A 72 -11.38 10.96 7.27
C SER A 72 -10.38 9.89 7.69
N SER A 73 -10.65 8.60 7.43
CA SER A 73 -9.71 7.52 7.80
C SER A 73 -8.51 7.49 6.86
N ILE A 74 -7.34 7.22 7.41
CA ILE A 74 -6.09 7.06 6.63
C ILE A 74 -6.13 5.86 5.67
N PHE A 75 -7.03 4.91 5.92
CA PHE A 75 -7.23 3.71 5.10
C PHE A 75 -8.27 3.91 3.99
N TYR A 76 -8.96 5.05 3.96
CA TYR A 76 -9.95 5.36 2.93
C TYR A 76 -9.33 5.35 1.53
N GLY A 77 -9.94 4.62 0.60
CA GLY A 77 -9.45 4.49 -0.78
C GLY A 77 -8.09 3.79 -0.92
N ARG A 78 -7.58 3.11 0.12
CA ARG A 78 -6.29 2.41 0.10
C ARG A 78 -6.38 0.91 -0.16
N ARG A 79 -7.59 0.39 -0.41
CA ARG A 79 -7.82 -1.03 -0.66
C ARG A 79 -7.37 -1.43 -2.06
N ILE A 80 -6.53 -2.45 -2.15
CA ILE A 80 -6.10 -3.07 -3.42
C ILE A 80 -6.75 -4.46 -3.52
N PRO A 81 -7.55 -4.73 -4.57
CA PRO A 81 -8.15 -6.04 -4.78
C PRO A 81 -7.09 -7.09 -5.14
N SER A 82 -7.32 -8.35 -4.74
CA SER A 82 -6.56 -9.48 -5.29
C SER A 82 -6.92 -9.72 -6.74
N LYS A 83 -5.91 -10.08 -7.56
CA LYS A 83 -6.16 -10.76 -8.82
C LYS A 83 -6.90 -12.06 -8.49
N GLY A 84 -8.15 -12.19 -8.95
CA GLY A 84 -8.94 -13.39 -8.72
C GLY A 84 -8.24 -14.56 -9.41
N LEU A 85 -7.89 -15.60 -8.66
CA LEU A 85 -7.61 -16.90 -9.25
C LEU A 85 -8.96 -17.44 -9.72
N PHE A 86 -9.25 -17.27 -11.00
CA PHE A 86 -10.32 -18.03 -11.65
C PHE A 86 -9.85 -19.48 -11.67
N PHE A 87 -10.38 -20.30 -10.77
CA PHE A 87 -10.28 -21.76 -10.85
C PHE A 87 -11.38 -22.27 -11.78
#